data_AF-A0A938QQL4-F1
#
_entry.id   AF-A0A938QQL4-F1
#
_cell.length_a   1.000
_cell.length_b   1.000
_cell.length_c   1.000
_cell.angle_alpha   90.00
_cell.angle_beta   90.00
_cell.angle_gamma   90.00
#
_symmetry.space_group_name_H-M   'P 1'
#
loop_
_entity.id
_entity.type
_entity.pdbx_description
1 polymer ?
#
loop_
_entity_poly.entity_id
_entity_poly.type
_entity_poly.pdbx_seq_one_letter_code
_entity_poly.pdbx_strand_id
1 'polypeptide(L)'
;MTRPVLVAAALSSVLLFARAAGAGVDVPAPPGGATAPSIAAPDEQQGFLGWHPAGDLHFVTLLDTSKKLVGVRACRASGDDVPAAWPAGLKVDVGVLCAAVDEAAVGGPVAPWAMSALGGDKPLRTSPWGLKIELKATADGTTTTHAVAVVDPGSKDRALALPSVTAPEALKLGDVVWRKDGAAVAVALETGKPAAGSAARRLIVVADVGALLRGGGAAARRVAIAKEQEAAALMKKRDWSGAGRVLDDALVADPTYAAARYARAAAEAQGGIGRTAMIENLAWLKQAAPANAAAKRLLDGAKRDPAFDAWCGEPEVRELVGLPSVATMDVPTRLTERTATWTLQGASCRSAWVTLMFAGGRPGKDGRVAGQGTLELVESCKGEKKKQKQALSWTQTATGTFELVTKPVEATGIVVLGKATLVLDETHQQLKLAPDGGDTLGTFEPGRALLDDSML
;
A
#
# COMPACT_ATOMS: atom_id res chain seq x y z
N MET A 1 63.00 -32.06 9.72
CA MET A 1 62.42 -33.40 9.48
C MET A 1 61.00 -33.22 9.00
N THR A 2 60.75 -33.61 7.74
CA THR A 2 59.49 -34.08 7.10
C THR A 2 58.13 -33.44 7.45
N ARG A 3 57.52 -32.79 6.44
CA ARG A 3 56.06 -32.59 6.27
C ARG A 3 55.36 -33.89 5.80
N PRO A 4 54.01 -33.99 5.86
CA PRO A 4 53.13 -33.66 4.72
C PRO A 4 51.93 -32.77 5.13
N VAL A 5 51.45 -31.77 4.37
CA VAL A 5 50.67 -31.74 3.10
C VAL A 5 49.20 -32.19 3.24
N LEU A 6 48.25 -31.24 3.07
CA LEU A 6 47.07 -31.27 2.17
C LEU A 6 46.40 -29.87 2.22
N VAL A 7 46.47 -28.99 1.21
CA VAL A 7 45.79 -28.91 -0.11
C VAL A 7 44.38 -28.30 -0.06
N ALA A 8 44.28 -27.05 -0.54
CA ALA A 8 43.24 -26.47 -1.44
C ALA A 8 43.55 -24.96 -1.62
N ALA A 9 44.35 -24.54 -2.60
CA ALA A 9 43.95 -24.07 -3.95
C ALA A 9 42.91 -22.92 -3.88
N ALA A 10 43.30 -21.63 -3.92
CA ALA A 10 43.70 -20.82 -5.11
C ALA A 10 42.56 -20.73 -6.14
N LEU A 11 42.04 -19.56 -6.53
CA LEU A 11 42.74 -18.62 -7.42
C LEU A 11 42.05 -17.26 -7.54
N SER A 12 42.89 -16.26 -7.74
CA SER A 12 42.64 -14.88 -8.14
C SER A 12 42.20 -14.72 -9.60
N SER A 13 41.71 -13.51 -9.91
CA SER A 13 42.03 -12.68 -11.10
C SER A 13 40.91 -12.39 -12.12
N VAL A 14 40.54 -11.11 -12.17
CA VAL A 14 40.53 -10.17 -13.33
C VAL A 14 40.17 -10.70 -14.73
N LEU A 15 39.16 -10.10 -15.37
CA LEU A 15 39.09 -9.63 -16.79
C LEU A 15 37.72 -8.93 -16.99
N LEU A 16 37.64 -7.65 -17.38
CA LEU A 16 37.73 -7.03 -18.72
C LEU A 16 36.42 -7.04 -19.55
N PHE A 17 36.15 -5.86 -20.12
CA PHE A 17 35.06 -5.42 -21.00
C PHE A 17 34.40 -6.42 -21.96
N ALA A 18 33.08 -6.29 -22.14
CA ALA A 18 32.45 -6.44 -23.45
C ALA A 18 31.26 -5.49 -23.62
N ARG A 19 31.41 -4.57 -24.59
CA ARG A 19 30.37 -3.74 -25.20
C ARG A 19 29.69 -4.60 -26.26
N ALA A 20 28.44 -5.00 -26.05
CA ALA A 20 27.63 -5.66 -27.08
C ALA A 20 26.61 -4.67 -27.64
N ALA A 21 26.86 -4.22 -28.87
CA ALA A 21 25.86 -3.61 -29.73
C ALA A 21 24.99 -4.71 -30.35
N GLY A 22 23.69 -4.43 -30.51
CA GLY A 22 22.82 -5.11 -31.47
C GLY A 22 22.49 -6.57 -31.17
N ALA A 23 21.52 -6.82 -30.29
CA ALA A 23 20.74 -8.04 -30.30
C ALA A 23 19.25 -7.66 -30.30
N GLY A 24 18.49 -8.23 -31.24
CA GLY A 24 17.04 -8.12 -31.26
C GLY A 24 16.50 -8.58 -29.90
N VAL A 25 15.52 -7.85 -29.39
CA VAL A 25 14.84 -8.21 -28.14
C VAL A 25 13.99 -9.43 -28.46
N ASP A 26 14.51 -10.62 -28.15
CA ASP A 26 13.67 -11.79 -27.92
C ASP A 26 12.76 -11.45 -26.75
N VAL A 27 11.48 -11.21 -27.04
CA VAL A 27 10.45 -11.05 -26.03
C VAL A 27 10.30 -12.44 -25.40
N PRO A 28 10.68 -12.65 -24.12
CA PRO A 28 10.48 -13.93 -23.49
C PRO A 28 8.98 -14.25 -23.49
N ALA A 29 8.63 -15.48 -23.88
CA ALA A 29 7.27 -15.97 -23.76
C ALA A 29 6.81 -15.77 -22.30
N PRO A 30 5.64 -15.14 -22.07
CA PRO A 30 5.20 -14.81 -20.72
C PRO A 30 5.02 -16.09 -19.90
N PRO A 31 5.57 -16.18 -18.67
CA PRO A 31 5.22 -17.25 -17.75
C PRO A 31 3.82 -16.99 -17.20
N GLY A 32 2.88 -17.88 -17.52
CA GLY A 32 1.58 -18.01 -16.85
C GLY A 32 0.38 -17.38 -17.57
N GLY A 33 -0.66 -18.21 -17.78
CA GLY A 33 -2.04 -17.75 -17.97
C GLY A 33 -2.45 -17.33 -19.37
N ALA A 34 -2.26 -18.18 -20.39
CA ALA A 34 -2.95 -17.98 -21.67
C ALA A 34 -4.47 -18.15 -21.46
N THR A 35 -5.22 -17.05 -21.40
CA THR A 35 -6.68 -17.10 -21.55
C THR A 35 -7.00 -17.62 -22.94
N ALA A 36 -7.64 -18.79 -23.03
CA ALA A 36 -8.21 -19.22 -24.29
C ALA A 36 -9.27 -18.19 -24.70
N PRO A 37 -9.18 -17.57 -25.89
CA PRO A 37 -10.23 -16.67 -26.35
C PRO A 37 -11.56 -17.43 -26.36
N SER A 38 -12.68 -16.74 -26.12
CA SER A 38 -14.00 -17.27 -26.44
C SER A 38 -13.99 -17.55 -27.95
N ILE A 39 -13.71 -18.80 -28.35
CA ILE A 39 -13.77 -19.19 -29.76
C ILE A 39 -15.25 -19.14 -30.13
N ALA A 40 -15.64 -18.06 -30.80
CA ALA A 40 -16.95 -17.95 -31.43
C ALA A 40 -17.06 -19.00 -32.52
N ALA A 41 -18.27 -19.45 -32.83
CA ALA A 41 -18.45 -20.20 -34.07
C ALA A 41 -18.01 -19.33 -35.28
N PRO A 42 -17.59 -19.94 -36.40
CA PRO A 42 -17.09 -19.23 -37.60
C PRO A 42 -17.99 -18.11 -38.15
N ASP A 43 -19.28 -18.11 -37.79
CA ASP A 43 -20.37 -17.27 -38.25
C ASP A 43 -20.94 -16.32 -37.17
N GLU A 44 -20.41 -16.35 -35.94
CA GLU A 44 -20.87 -15.52 -34.83
C GLU A 44 -20.04 -14.23 -34.69
N GLN A 45 -20.72 -13.10 -34.50
CA GLN A 45 -20.09 -11.84 -34.07
C GLN A 45 -20.19 -11.70 -32.55
N GLN A 46 -19.09 -11.29 -31.90
CA GLN A 46 -19.06 -11.07 -30.46
C GLN A 46 -19.16 -9.58 -30.11
N GLY A 47 -19.93 -9.27 -29.08
CA GLY A 47 -19.99 -7.94 -28.46
C GLY A 47 -19.59 -8.00 -26.99
N PHE A 48 -18.82 -7.03 -26.51
CA PHE A 48 -18.54 -6.92 -25.08
C PHE A 48 -19.72 -6.26 -24.37
N LEU A 49 -20.32 -6.95 -23.41
CA LEU A 49 -21.48 -6.44 -22.67
C LEU A 49 -21.05 -5.66 -21.42
N GLY A 50 -20.10 -6.20 -20.65
CA GLY A 50 -19.60 -5.54 -19.43
C GLY A 50 -18.88 -6.48 -18.48
N TRP A 51 -18.39 -5.90 -17.38
CA TRP A 51 -17.75 -6.59 -16.26
C TRP A 51 -18.75 -6.86 -15.15
N HIS A 52 -18.70 -8.04 -14.55
CA HIS A 52 -19.40 -8.30 -13.30
C HIS A 52 -18.76 -7.48 -12.15
N PRO A 53 -19.52 -7.01 -11.14
CA PRO A 53 -18.99 -6.22 -10.02
C PRO A 53 -17.88 -6.92 -9.21
N ALA A 54 -17.87 -8.25 -9.17
CA ALA A 54 -16.80 -9.01 -8.53
C ALA A 54 -15.45 -8.91 -9.29
N GLY A 55 -15.46 -8.46 -10.54
CA GLY A 55 -14.28 -8.16 -11.35
C GLY A 55 -13.63 -9.36 -12.05
N ASP A 56 -13.83 -10.57 -11.55
CA ASP A 56 -13.32 -11.85 -12.08
C ASP A 56 -14.06 -12.35 -13.33
N LEU A 57 -15.27 -11.84 -13.55
CA LEU A 57 -16.19 -12.27 -14.60
C LEU A 57 -16.56 -11.13 -15.55
N HIS A 58 -16.82 -11.48 -16.81
CA HIS A 58 -17.33 -10.59 -17.83
C HIS A 58 -18.35 -11.28 -18.73
N PHE A 59 -19.17 -10.50 -19.40
CA PHE A 59 -20.20 -11.00 -20.30
C PHE A 59 -19.93 -10.59 -21.74
N VAL A 60 -20.11 -11.54 -22.66
CA VAL A 60 -19.97 -11.36 -24.10
C VAL A 60 -21.29 -11.74 -24.76
N THR A 61 -21.82 -10.89 -25.63
CA THR A 61 -22.97 -11.20 -26.48
C THR A 61 -22.52 -11.95 -27.72
N LEU A 62 -23.34 -12.90 -28.16
CA LEU A 62 -23.22 -13.59 -29.44
C LEU A 62 -24.30 -13.05 -30.37
N LEU A 63 -23.90 -12.58 -31.54
CA LEU A 63 -24.77 -12.04 -32.56
C LEU A 63 -24.67 -12.90 -33.84
N ASP A 64 -25.80 -13.13 -34.51
CA ASP A 64 -25.81 -13.74 -35.84
C ASP A 64 -25.30 -12.79 -36.93
N THR A 65 -25.25 -13.26 -38.18
CA THR A 65 -24.84 -12.46 -39.34
C THR A 65 -25.76 -11.25 -39.61
N SER A 66 -26.99 -11.25 -39.07
CA SER A 66 -27.94 -10.14 -39.14
C SER A 66 -27.83 -9.19 -37.94
N LYS A 67 -26.82 -9.37 -37.08
CA LYS A 67 -26.59 -8.64 -35.82
C LYS A 67 -27.69 -8.84 -34.78
N LYS A 68 -28.49 -9.90 -34.89
CA LYS A 68 -29.48 -10.25 -33.86
C LYS A 68 -28.79 -11.03 -32.76
N LEU A 69 -29.16 -10.73 -31.51
CA LEU A 69 -28.67 -11.45 -30.35
C LEU A 69 -29.16 -12.90 -30.38
N VAL A 70 -28.22 -13.84 -30.38
CA VAL A 70 -28.49 -15.29 -30.30
C VAL A 70 -28.10 -15.90 -28.96
N GLY A 71 -27.28 -15.21 -28.16
CA GLY A 71 -26.94 -15.68 -26.82
C GLY A 71 -26.01 -14.75 -26.05
N VAL A 72 -25.75 -15.12 -24.80
CA VAL A 72 -24.76 -14.46 -23.92
C VAL A 72 -23.85 -15.54 -23.34
N ARG A 73 -22.55 -15.24 -23.27
CA ARG A 73 -21.56 -16.04 -22.54
C ARG A 73 -21.06 -15.28 -21.33
N ALA A 74 -20.90 -15.99 -20.22
CA ALA A 74 -20.16 -15.54 -19.06
C ALA A 74 -18.75 -16.11 -19.14
N CYS A 75 -17.74 -15.26 -19.03
CA CYS A 75 -16.33 -15.61 -19.21
C CYS A 75 -15.49 -15.10 -18.05
N ARG A 76 -14.41 -15.81 -17.73
CA ARG A 76 -13.40 -15.40 -16.75
C ARG A 76 -12.24 -14.68 -17.42
N ALA A 77 -11.64 -13.75 -16.69
CA ALA A 77 -10.46 -13.02 -17.14
C ALA A 77 -9.15 -13.82 -16.97
N SER A 78 -9.13 -14.85 -16.12
CA SER A 78 -7.98 -15.74 -15.88
C SER A 78 -8.46 -17.17 -15.58
N GLY A 79 -7.64 -18.17 -15.93
CA GLY A 79 -7.86 -19.57 -15.57
C GLY A 79 -7.28 -19.97 -14.22
N ASP A 80 -6.40 -19.14 -13.66
CA ASP A 80 -5.75 -19.41 -12.38
C ASP A 80 -6.63 -19.04 -11.18
N ASP A 81 -7.68 -18.23 -11.40
CA ASP A 81 -8.66 -17.86 -10.39
C ASP A 81 -9.93 -18.73 -10.52
N VAL A 82 -10.08 -19.66 -9.57
CA VAL A 82 -11.33 -20.39 -9.35
C VAL A 82 -12.12 -19.71 -8.21
N PRO A 83 -13.04 -18.77 -8.50
CA PRO A 83 -13.95 -18.24 -7.48
C PRO A 83 -14.78 -19.33 -6.82
N ALA A 84 -15.25 -19.02 -5.61
CA ALA A 84 -16.05 -19.91 -4.78
C ALA A 84 -17.36 -20.38 -5.45
N ALA A 85 -17.92 -19.60 -6.40
CA ALA A 85 -19.06 -20.00 -7.21
C ALA A 85 -19.19 -19.14 -8.48
N TRP A 86 -19.79 -19.71 -9.53
CA TRP A 86 -20.32 -18.94 -10.66
C TRP A 86 -21.61 -18.20 -10.26
N PRO A 87 -21.99 -17.11 -10.96
CA PRO A 87 -23.27 -16.46 -10.74
C PRO A 87 -24.43 -17.45 -10.81
N ALA A 88 -25.46 -17.23 -10.00
CA ALA A 88 -26.64 -18.11 -9.95
C ALA A 88 -27.24 -18.30 -11.36
N GLY A 89 -27.53 -19.55 -11.73
CA GLY A 89 -28.05 -19.91 -13.06
C GLY A 89 -26.98 -20.37 -14.06
N LEU A 90 -25.68 -20.23 -13.74
CA LEU A 90 -24.60 -20.79 -14.56
C LEU A 90 -24.18 -22.17 -14.07
N LYS A 91 -24.28 -23.17 -14.96
CA LYS A 91 -23.70 -24.51 -14.75
C LYS A 91 -22.44 -24.61 -15.61
N VAL A 92 -21.29 -24.64 -14.96
CA VAL A 92 -20.00 -24.61 -15.64
C VAL A 92 -19.10 -25.68 -15.05
N ASP A 93 -18.55 -26.53 -15.90
CA ASP A 93 -17.62 -27.56 -15.49
C ASP A 93 -16.32 -26.95 -14.94
N VAL A 94 -15.63 -27.72 -14.10
CA VAL A 94 -14.33 -27.31 -13.54
C VAL A 94 -13.34 -27.10 -14.69
N GLY A 95 -12.63 -25.96 -14.67
CA GLY A 95 -11.62 -25.62 -15.68
C GLY A 95 -12.14 -24.94 -16.95
N VAL A 96 -13.46 -24.73 -17.07
CA VAL A 96 -14.03 -24.00 -18.20
C VAL A 96 -13.93 -22.48 -17.98
N LEU A 97 -13.35 -21.76 -18.95
CA LEU A 97 -13.15 -20.30 -18.89
C LEU A 97 -14.37 -19.49 -19.32
N CYS A 98 -15.22 -20.05 -20.16
CA CYS A 98 -16.39 -19.40 -20.73
C CYS A 98 -17.55 -20.38 -20.84
N ALA A 99 -18.74 -19.98 -20.41
CA ALA A 99 -19.95 -20.79 -20.52
C ALA A 99 -21.12 -19.98 -21.10
N ALA A 100 -22.00 -20.65 -21.83
CA ALA A 100 -23.26 -20.07 -22.26
C ALA A 100 -24.17 -19.83 -21.05
N VAL A 101 -24.87 -18.70 -21.05
CA VAL A 101 -25.94 -18.43 -20.10
C VAL A 101 -27.20 -19.13 -20.60
N ASP A 102 -27.73 -20.07 -19.82
CA ASP A 102 -28.96 -20.80 -20.16
C ASP A 102 -30.19 -19.97 -19.75
N GLU A 103 -31.02 -19.61 -20.73
CA GLU A 103 -32.28 -18.88 -20.55
C GLU A 103 -33.23 -19.58 -19.55
N ALA A 104 -33.31 -20.90 -19.59
CA ALA A 104 -34.14 -21.68 -18.67
C ALA A 104 -33.60 -21.61 -17.23
N ALA A 105 -32.28 -21.57 -17.06
CA ALA A 105 -31.64 -21.53 -15.75
C ALA A 105 -31.74 -20.14 -15.09
N VAL A 106 -31.80 -19.07 -15.89
CA VAL A 106 -31.96 -17.69 -15.39
C VAL A 106 -33.41 -17.22 -15.35
N GLY A 107 -34.35 -18.02 -15.84
CA GLY A 107 -35.80 -17.78 -15.73
C GLY A 107 -36.32 -16.67 -16.65
N GLY A 108 -35.66 -16.40 -17.77
CA GLY A 108 -36.08 -15.36 -18.72
C GLY A 108 -34.97 -14.91 -19.68
N PRO A 109 -35.21 -13.85 -20.47
CA PRO A 109 -34.29 -13.42 -21.52
C PRO A 109 -32.87 -13.14 -20.98
N VAL A 110 -31.87 -13.79 -21.58
CA VAL A 110 -30.48 -13.80 -21.09
C VAL A 110 -29.80 -12.43 -21.08
N ALA A 111 -30.11 -11.55 -22.04
CA ALA A 111 -29.48 -10.23 -22.11
C ALA A 111 -29.94 -9.28 -20.98
N PRO A 112 -31.25 -9.10 -20.72
CA PRO A 112 -31.73 -8.36 -19.55
C PRO A 112 -31.15 -8.89 -18.23
N TRP A 113 -31.09 -10.22 -18.07
CA TRP A 113 -30.48 -10.83 -16.90
C TRP A 113 -29.01 -10.46 -16.78
N ALA A 114 -28.22 -10.64 -17.84
CA ALA A 114 -26.78 -10.34 -17.82
C ALA A 114 -26.53 -8.85 -17.54
N MET A 115 -27.33 -7.96 -18.13
CA MET A 115 -27.26 -6.52 -17.87
C MET A 115 -27.56 -6.16 -16.41
N SER A 116 -28.52 -6.85 -15.78
CA SER A 116 -28.80 -6.66 -14.35
C SER A 116 -27.63 -7.11 -13.46
N ALA A 117 -26.90 -8.14 -13.88
CA ALA A 117 -25.74 -8.67 -13.17
C ALA A 117 -24.50 -7.76 -13.26
N LEU A 118 -24.45 -6.80 -14.19
CA LEU A 118 -23.33 -5.87 -14.34
C LEU A 118 -23.26 -4.77 -13.27
N GLY A 119 -24.30 -4.60 -12.46
CA GLY A 119 -24.31 -3.60 -11.37
C GLY A 119 -24.22 -2.13 -11.82
N GLY A 120 -24.30 -1.84 -13.13
CA GLY A 120 -24.44 -0.49 -13.68
C GLY A 120 -23.14 0.30 -13.87
N ASP A 121 -21.96 -0.28 -13.64
CA ASP A 121 -20.69 0.42 -13.86
C ASP A 121 -20.42 0.60 -15.37
N LYS A 122 -20.14 1.85 -15.78
CA LYS A 122 -19.89 2.17 -17.19
C LYS A 122 -18.46 1.80 -17.58
N PRO A 123 -18.26 1.08 -18.69
CA PRO A 123 -16.93 0.78 -19.20
C PRO A 123 -16.15 2.06 -19.58
N LEU A 124 -14.84 2.08 -19.33
CA LEU A 124 -13.97 3.19 -19.71
C LEU A 124 -13.39 2.96 -21.12
N ARG A 125 -13.44 3.96 -22.00
CA ARG A 125 -12.82 3.86 -23.35
C ARG A 125 -11.33 4.18 -23.36
N THR A 126 -10.81 4.73 -22.27
CA THR A 126 -9.41 5.08 -22.08
C THR A 126 -8.89 4.41 -20.82
N SER A 127 -7.63 3.97 -20.85
CA SER A 127 -7.01 3.38 -19.67
C SER A 127 -6.91 4.43 -18.55
N PRO A 128 -7.37 4.14 -17.32
CA PRO A 128 -7.18 5.05 -16.18
C PRO A 128 -5.70 5.25 -15.84
N TRP A 129 -4.85 4.26 -16.18
CA TRP A 129 -3.41 4.30 -15.91
C TRP A 129 -2.56 4.73 -17.11
N GLY A 130 -3.20 5.13 -18.22
CA GLY A 130 -2.54 5.53 -19.46
C GLY A 130 -1.84 4.41 -20.25
N LEU A 131 -2.26 3.14 -20.07
CA LEU A 131 -1.90 2.03 -20.94
C LEU A 131 -2.50 2.23 -22.34
N LYS A 132 -1.84 1.68 -23.36
CA LYS A 132 -2.29 1.68 -24.76
C LYS A 132 -2.40 0.26 -25.30
N ILE A 133 -3.29 0.05 -26.26
CA ILE A 133 -3.39 -1.22 -26.99
C ILE A 133 -2.90 -0.98 -28.42
N GLU A 134 -1.99 -1.83 -28.88
CA GLU A 134 -1.43 -1.80 -30.23
C GLU A 134 -1.56 -3.18 -30.89
N LEU A 135 -1.76 -3.21 -32.20
CA LEU A 135 -1.66 -4.44 -32.97
C LEU A 135 -0.24 -4.57 -33.53
N LYS A 136 0.39 -5.72 -33.33
CA LYS A 136 1.71 -6.04 -33.88
C LYS A 136 1.61 -7.29 -34.76
N ALA A 137 2.19 -7.23 -35.95
CA ALA A 137 2.39 -8.41 -36.79
C ALA A 137 3.57 -9.23 -36.25
N THR A 138 3.49 -10.57 -36.32
CA THR A 138 4.64 -11.43 -36.07
C THR A 138 5.71 -11.26 -37.14
N ALA A 139 6.97 -11.42 -36.75
CA ALA A 139 8.14 -11.31 -37.63
C ALA A 139 8.18 -12.42 -38.71
N ASP A 140 7.40 -13.47 -38.51
CA ASP A 140 7.50 -14.76 -39.20
C ASP A 140 6.81 -14.76 -40.58
N GLY A 141 6.24 -13.63 -41.00
CA GLY A 141 5.56 -13.48 -42.29
C GLY A 141 4.22 -14.22 -42.41
N THR A 142 3.83 -14.97 -41.39
CA THR A 142 2.48 -15.52 -41.24
C THR A 142 1.52 -14.43 -40.74
N THR A 143 0.29 -14.43 -41.26
CA THR A 143 -0.82 -13.49 -40.98
C THR A 143 -1.34 -13.49 -39.52
N THR A 144 -0.53 -13.88 -38.55
CA THR A 144 -0.88 -13.82 -37.12
C THR A 144 -0.70 -12.40 -36.60
N THR A 145 -1.83 -11.70 -36.37
CA THR A 145 -1.82 -10.39 -35.71
C THR A 145 -2.01 -10.61 -34.21
N HIS A 146 -1.06 -10.16 -33.39
CA HIS A 146 -1.21 -10.17 -31.94
C HIS A 146 -1.65 -8.78 -31.48
N ALA A 147 -2.68 -8.73 -30.65
CA ALA A 147 -2.95 -7.53 -29.87
C ALA A 147 -1.98 -7.51 -28.68
N VAL A 148 -1.37 -6.36 -28.43
CA VAL A 148 -0.38 -6.18 -27.36
C VAL A 148 -0.82 -4.99 -26.53
N ALA A 149 -0.97 -5.20 -25.23
CA ALA A 149 -1.10 -4.10 -24.28
C ALA A 149 0.28 -3.54 -23.96
N VAL A 150 0.49 -2.26 -24.22
CA VAL A 150 1.76 -1.57 -24.07
C VAL A 150 1.65 -0.53 -22.96
N VAL A 151 2.59 -0.58 -22.01
CA VAL A 151 2.64 0.34 -20.87
C VAL A 151 3.07 1.75 -21.26
N ASP A 152 3.92 1.86 -22.28
CA ASP A 152 4.43 3.11 -22.82
C ASP A 152 4.97 2.89 -24.24
N PRO A 153 4.54 3.62 -25.28
CA PRO A 153 5.03 3.47 -26.65
C PRO A 153 6.55 3.70 -26.82
N GLY A 154 7.25 4.21 -25.79
CA GLY A 154 8.71 4.36 -25.77
C GLY A 154 9.48 3.32 -24.95
N SER A 155 8.83 2.49 -24.14
CA SER A 155 9.52 1.56 -23.24
C SER A 155 9.59 0.14 -23.81
N LYS A 156 10.82 -0.32 -24.05
CA LYS A 156 11.24 -1.70 -24.36
C LYS A 156 10.57 -2.78 -23.52
N ASP A 157 10.35 -2.44 -22.25
CA ASP A 157 10.61 -3.42 -21.19
C ASP A 157 9.33 -3.92 -20.52
N ARG A 158 8.15 -3.42 -20.90
CA ARG A 158 6.86 -3.83 -20.32
C ARG A 158 5.73 -3.78 -21.34
N ALA A 159 5.63 -4.83 -22.16
CA ALA A 159 4.47 -5.11 -22.99
C ALA A 159 3.89 -6.47 -22.61
N LEU A 160 2.56 -6.56 -22.54
CA LEU A 160 1.86 -7.82 -22.36
C LEU A 160 1.23 -8.21 -23.68
N ALA A 161 1.66 -9.35 -24.23
CA ALA A 161 0.95 -9.96 -25.35
C ALA A 161 -0.45 -10.37 -24.88
N LEU A 162 -1.48 -9.86 -25.53
CA LEU A 162 -2.84 -10.34 -25.33
C LEU A 162 -2.98 -11.71 -26.01
N PRO A 163 -4.00 -12.51 -25.64
CA PRO A 163 -4.27 -13.77 -26.30
C PRO A 163 -4.23 -13.66 -27.82
N SER A 164 -3.39 -14.48 -28.42
CA SER A 164 -3.16 -14.52 -29.87
C SER A 164 -4.44 -14.96 -30.57
N VAL A 165 -4.87 -14.18 -31.55
CA VAL A 165 -5.96 -14.59 -32.45
C VAL A 165 -5.36 -14.87 -33.81
N THR A 166 -5.37 -16.14 -34.21
CA THR A 166 -5.00 -16.55 -35.56
C THR A 166 -6.18 -16.27 -36.48
N ALA A 167 -6.01 -15.31 -37.38
CA ALA A 167 -6.97 -15.04 -38.45
C ALA A 167 -6.25 -15.11 -39.81
N PRO A 168 -6.88 -15.70 -40.84
CA PRO A 168 -6.31 -15.71 -42.18
C PRO A 168 -6.29 -14.30 -42.80
N GLU A 169 -7.15 -13.39 -42.34
CA GLU A 169 -7.21 -12.00 -42.78
C GLU A 169 -6.53 -11.01 -41.81
N ALA A 170 -6.15 -9.84 -42.34
CA ALA A 170 -5.65 -8.73 -41.52
C ALA A 170 -6.71 -8.27 -40.51
N LEU A 171 -6.32 -8.20 -39.24
CA LEU A 171 -7.16 -7.69 -38.16
C LEU A 171 -6.94 -6.18 -37.96
N LYS A 172 -8.00 -5.48 -37.58
CA LYS A 172 -7.96 -4.09 -37.11
C LYS A 172 -8.54 -4.01 -35.69
N LEU A 173 -8.09 -2.99 -34.96
CA LEU A 173 -8.58 -2.72 -33.61
C LEU A 173 -9.95 -2.05 -33.71
N GLY A 174 -10.95 -2.64 -33.07
CA GLY A 174 -12.28 -2.06 -32.87
C GLY A 174 -12.36 -1.33 -31.53
N ASP A 175 -13.47 -1.53 -30.82
CA ASP A 175 -13.69 -0.95 -29.49
C ASP A 175 -12.70 -1.49 -28.46
N VAL A 176 -12.15 -0.59 -27.64
CA VAL A 176 -11.36 -0.93 -26.45
C VAL A 176 -12.09 -0.44 -25.21
N VAL A 177 -12.27 -1.35 -24.26
CA VAL A 177 -13.04 -1.14 -23.04
C VAL A 177 -12.22 -1.59 -21.85
N TRP A 178 -11.94 -0.66 -20.94
CA TRP A 178 -11.19 -0.88 -19.72
C TRP A 178 -12.13 -1.10 -18.54
N ARG A 179 -11.74 -2.01 -17.64
CA ARG A 179 -12.32 -2.10 -16.30
C ARG A 179 -11.97 -0.82 -15.52
N LYS A 180 -12.81 -0.45 -14.57
CA LYS A 180 -12.70 0.82 -13.82
C LYS A 180 -11.41 0.92 -13.01
N ASP A 181 -10.93 -0.21 -12.49
CA ASP A 181 -9.64 -0.33 -11.80
C ASP A 181 -8.45 -0.42 -12.78
N GLY A 182 -8.69 -0.42 -14.08
CA GLY A 182 -7.70 -0.53 -15.16
C GLY A 182 -6.91 -1.84 -15.21
N ALA A 183 -7.25 -2.84 -14.39
CA ALA A 183 -6.51 -4.10 -14.31
C ALA A 183 -6.96 -5.14 -15.34
N ALA A 184 -8.04 -4.89 -16.07
CA ALA A 184 -8.45 -5.71 -17.20
C ALA A 184 -8.94 -4.85 -18.37
N VAL A 185 -8.80 -5.39 -19.58
CA VAL A 185 -9.21 -4.74 -20.83
C VAL A 185 -9.92 -5.74 -21.75
N ALA A 186 -10.99 -5.29 -22.37
CA ALA A 186 -11.69 -5.96 -23.45
C ALA A 186 -11.40 -5.23 -24.77
N VAL A 187 -10.93 -5.97 -25.76
CA VAL A 187 -10.53 -5.47 -27.07
C VAL A 187 -11.36 -6.18 -28.14
N ALA A 188 -12.10 -5.41 -28.92
CA ALA A 188 -12.72 -5.92 -30.13
C ALA A 188 -11.69 -5.99 -31.25
N LEU A 189 -11.52 -7.16 -31.85
CA LEU A 189 -10.73 -7.39 -33.04
C LEU A 189 -11.68 -7.63 -34.21
N GLU A 190 -11.54 -6.83 -35.25
CA GLU A 190 -12.39 -6.88 -36.43
C GLU A 190 -11.56 -7.30 -37.65
N THR A 191 -12.11 -8.14 -38.52
CA THR A 191 -11.50 -8.43 -39.82
C THR A 191 -11.57 -7.18 -40.71
N GLY A 192 -10.44 -6.76 -41.29
CA GLY A 192 -10.36 -5.54 -42.09
C GLY A 192 -11.20 -5.58 -43.37
N LYS A 193 -11.00 -6.60 -44.21
CA LYS A 193 -11.78 -6.85 -45.43
C LYS A 193 -12.01 -8.35 -45.58
N PRO A 194 -13.23 -8.87 -45.36
CA PRO A 194 -13.47 -10.30 -45.50
C PRO A 194 -13.29 -10.73 -46.95
N ALA A 195 -12.87 -11.97 -47.17
CA ALA A 195 -12.86 -12.58 -48.50
C ALA A 195 -14.28 -12.57 -49.11
N ALA A 196 -14.37 -12.58 -50.45
CA ALA A 196 -15.66 -12.61 -51.13
C ALA A 196 -16.47 -13.84 -50.67
N GLY A 197 -17.68 -13.61 -50.13
CA GLY A 197 -18.54 -14.66 -49.57
C GLY A 197 -18.32 -14.98 -48.08
N SER A 198 -17.40 -14.30 -47.40
CA SER A 198 -17.20 -14.42 -45.95
C SER A 198 -17.83 -13.25 -45.18
N ALA A 199 -18.41 -13.53 -44.02
CA ALA A 199 -18.90 -12.49 -43.12
C ALA A 199 -17.73 -11.81 -42.40
N ALA A 200 -17.83 -10.49 -42.18
CA ALA A 200 -16.89 -9.80 -41.30
C ALA A 200 -16.99 -10.38 -39.89
N ARG A 201 -15.86 -10.78 -39.33
CA ARG A 201 -15.79 -11.30 -37.96
C ARG A 201 -15.43 -10.19 -36.99
N ARG A 202 -16.06 -10.24 -35.82
CA ARG A 202 -15.76 -9.42 -34.67
C ARG A 202 -15.58 -10.32 -33.46
N LEU A 203 -14.38 -10.31 -32.89
CA LEU A 203 -13.99 -11.14 -31.76
C LEU A 203 -13.71 -10.24 -30.56
N ILE A 204 -14.09 -10.68 -29.36
CA ILE A 204 -13.77 -9.97 -28.13
C ILE A 204 -12.66 -10.74 -27.41
N VAL A 205 -11.51 -10.08 -27.26
CA VAL A 205 -10.41 -10.58 -26.45
C VAL A 205 -10.42 -9.83 -25.13
N VAL A 206 -10.48 -10.58 -24.03
CA VAL A 206 -10.36 -10.04 -22.68
C VAL A 206 -9.04 -10.49 -22.08
N ALA A 207 -8.31 -9.55 -21.48
CA ALA A 207 -7.07 -9.84 -20.79
C ALA A 207 -6.97 -9.12 -19.46
N ASP A 208 -6.40 -9.84 -18.49
CA ASP A 208 -5.85 -9.24 -17.27
C ASP A 208 -4.52 -8.56 -17.63
N VAL A 209 -4.40 -7.28 -17.29
CA VAL A 209 -3.18 -6.49 -17.45
C VAL A 209 -2.59 -6.08 -16.09
N GLY A 210 -3.08 -6.64 -14.99
CA GLY A 210 -2.68 -6.33 -13.62
C GLY A 210 -1.19 -6.52 -13.40
N ALA A 211 -0.55 -7.48 -14.09
CA ALA A 211 0.90 -7.65 -14.07
C ALA A 211 1.67 -6.39 -14.53
N LEU A 212 1.12 -5.65 -15.50
CA LEU A 212 1.71 -4.39 -16.00
C LEU A 212 1.59 -3.24 -14.98
N LEU A 213 0.66 -3.36 -14.03
CA LEU A 213 0.40 -2.38 -12.98
C LEU A 213 1.21 -2.64 -11.69
N ARG A 214 2.09 -3.65 -11.68
CA ARG A 214 2.86 -4.08 -10.50
C ARG A 214 4.36 -4.09 -10.72
N GLY A 215 5.14 -3.96 -9.66
CA GLY A 215 6.60 -4.06 -9.71
C GLY A 215 7.33 -2.86 -10.34
N GLY A 216 6.70 -1.68 -10.38
CA GLY A 216 7.33 -0.43 -10.83
C GLY A 216 7.06 -0.02 -12.29
N GLY A 217 7.40 1.22 -12.64
CA GLY A 217 7.14 1.83 -13.96
C GLY A 217 6.04 2.89 -13.93
N ALA A 218 5.78 3.57 -15.06
CA ALA A 218 4.91 4.76 -15.08
C ALA A 218 3.45 4.46 -14.71
N ALA A 219 2.85 3.38 -15.25
CA ALA A 219 1.47 2.99 -14.93
C ALA A 219 1.34 2.51 -13.47
N ALA A 220 2.25 1.63 -13.04
CA ALA A 220 2.37 1.20 -11.65
C ALA A 220 2.52 2.38 -10.66
N ARG A 221 3.35 3.38 -11.00
CA ARG A 221 3.52 4.60 -10.21
C ARG A 221 2.21 5.38 -10.09
N ARG A 222 1.41 5.48 -11.16
CA ARG A 222 0.09 6.15 -11.12
C ARG A 222 -0.88 5.42 -10.21
N VAL A 223 -0.89 4.08 -10.25
CA VAL A 223 -1.68 3.25 -9.31
C VAL A 223 -1.25 3.53 -7.87
N ALA A 224 0.06 3.51 -7.61
CA ALA A 224 0.61 3.76 -6.27
C ALA A 224 0.27 5.17 -5.75
N ILE A 225 0.27 6.20 -6.60
CA ILE A 225 -0.17 7.56 -6.27
C ILE A 225 -1.66 7.59 -5.92
N ALA A 226 -2.52 6.95 -6.72
CA ALA A 226 -3.96 6.93 -6.45
C ALA A 226 -4.27 6.23 -5.11
N LYS A 227 -3.56 5.13 -4.82
CA LYS A 227 -3.68 4.40 -3.55
C LYS A 227 -3.16 5.20 -2.35
N GLU A 228 -2.06 5.92 -2.50
CA GLU A 228 -1.57 6.83 -1.46
C GLU A 228 -2.59 7.95 -1.14
N GLN A 229 -3.27 8.50 -2.15
CA GLN A 229 -4.35 9.49 -1.95
C GLN A 229 -5.57 8.89 -1.25
N GLU A 230 -5.96 7.67 -1.59
CA GLU A 230 -7.02 6.91 -0.92
C GLU A 230 -6.67 6.68 0.55
N ALA A 231 -5.45 6.22 0.83
CA ALA A 231 -4.95 6.04 2.18
C ALA A 231 -4.92 7.35 2.98
N ALA A 232 -4.56 8.48 2.36
CA ALA A 232 -4.62 9.79 3.00
C ALA A 232 -6.05 10.17 3.44
N ALA A 233 -7.07 9.77 2.68
CA ALA A 233 -8.46 9.98 3.08
C ALA A 233 -8.86 9.10 4.29
N LEU A 234 -8.33 7.88 4.38
CA LEU A 234 -8.53 6.98 5.52
C LEU A 234 -7.80 7.46 6.78
N MET A 235 -6.55 7.91 6.63
CA MET A 235 -5.77 8.53 7.71
C MET A 235 -6.48 9.76 8.30
N LYS A 236 -7.09 10.61 7.46
CA LYS A 236 -7.92 11.73 7.95
C LYS A 236 -9.11 11.29 8.79
N LYS A 237 -9.67 10.11 8.49
CA LYS A 237 -10.75 9.48 9.27
C LYS A 237 -10.22 8.67 10.47
N ARG A 238 -8.90 8.66 10.70
CA ARG A 238 -8.20 7.85 11.71
C ARG A 238 -8.36 6.34 11.53
N ASP A 239 -8.67 5.89 10.32
CA ASP A 239 -8.65 4.47 9.96
C ASP A 239 -7.23 4.08 9.51
N TRP A 240 -6.34 3.90 10.50
CA TRP A 240 -4.92 3.61 10.27
C TRP A 240 -4.70 2.22 9.66
N SER A 241 -5.48 1.23 10.09
CA SER A 241 -5.41 -0.14 9.56
C SER A 241 -5.92 -0.22 8.13
N GLY A 242 -7.03 0.45 7.81
CA GLY A 242 -7.51 0.61 6.45
C GLY A 242 -6.50 1.32 5.55
N ALA A 243 -5.93 2.44 6.01
CA ALA A 243 -4.88 3.15 5.30
C ALA A 243 -3.65 2.26 5.05
N GLY A 244 -3.24 1.47 6.04
CA GLY A 244 -2.13 0.52 5.95
C GLY A 244 -2.31 -0.49 4.82
N ARG A 245 -3.47 -1.15 4.74
CA ARG A 245 -3.79 -2.10 3.67
C ARG A 245 -3.76 -1.46 2.28
N VAL A 246 -4.34 -0.27 2.14
CA VAL A 246 -4.32 0.48 0.86
C VAL A 246 -2.89 0.88 0.47
N LEU A 247 -2.03 1.20 1.44
CA LEU A 247 -0.63 1.51 1.19
C LEU A 247 0.20 0.27 0.85
N ASP A 248 -0.15 -0.91 1.39
CA ASP A 248 0.46 -2.17 0.96
C ASP A 248 0.16 -2.44 -0.52
N ASP A 249 -1.08 -2.19 -0.99
CA ASP A 249 -1.43 -2.24 -2.42
C ASP A 249 -0.61 -1.24 -3.25
N ALA A 250 -0.38 -0.03 -2.73
CA ALA A 250 0.47 0.96 -3.38
C ALA A 250 1.92 0.48 -3.53
N LEU A 251 2.45 -0.21 -2.52
CA LEU A 251 3.81 -0.76 -2.51
C LEU A 251 3.93 -2.04 -3.37
N VAL A 252 2.87 -2.83 -3.50
CA VAL A 252 2.80 -3.91 -4.50
C VAL A 252 2.83 -3.35 -5.91
N ALA A 253 2.09 -2.26 -6.16
CA ALA A 253 2.10 -1.57 -7.45
C ALA A 253 3.52 -1.01 -7.75
N ASP A 254 4.07 -0.20 -6.86
CA ASP A 254 5.41 0.35 -6.99
C ASP A 254 6.22 0.27 -5.68
N PRO A 255 7.08 -0.77 -5.54
CA PRO A 255 7.89 -0.97 -4.33
C PRO A 255 8.89 0.15 -4.04
N THR A 256 9.19 0.98 -5.04
CA THR A 256 10.17 2.09 -4.98
C THR A 256 9.52 3.44 -4.72
N TYR A 257 8.18 3.49 -4.53
CA TYR A 257 7.49 4.74 -4.30
C TYR A 257 7.67 5.24 -2.86
N ALA A 258 8.67 6.12 -2.69
CA ALA A 258 9.07 6.65 -1.38
C ALA A 258 7.92 7.32 -0.60
N ALA A 259 6.97 8.00 -1.27
CA ALA A 259 5.86 8.64 -0.58
C ALA A 259 4.90 7.62 0.05
N ALA A 260 4.61 6.50 -0.63
CA ALA A 260 3.82 5.41 -0.05
C ALA A 260 4.55 4.74 1.12
N ARG A 261 5.87 4.53 1.02
CA ARG A 261 6.70 4.01 2.13
C ARG A 261 6.60 4.92 3.36
N TYR A 262 6.75 6.23 3.16
CA TYR A 262 6.64 7.22 4.23
C TYR A 262 5.25 7.25 4.86
N ALA A 263 4.20 7.31 4.03
CA ALA A 263 2.81 7.29 4.49
C ALA A 263 2.50 6.01 5.27
N ARG A 264 3.04 4.86 4.84
CA ARG A 264 2.89 3.57 5.54
C ARG A 264 3.52 3.62 6.93
N ALA A 265 4.75 4.15 7.02
CA ALA A 265 5.42 4.34 8.29
C ALA A 265 4.65 5.30 9.22
N ALA A 266 4.15 6.42 8.69
CA ALA A 266 3.39 7.40 9.47
C ALA A 266 2.04 6.84 9.95
N ALA A 267 1.33 6.09 9.10
CA ALA A 267 0.08 5.44 9.46
C ALA A 267 0.28 4.43 10.60
N GLU A 268 1.35 3.63 10.53
CA GLU A 268 1.67 2.67 11.60
C GLU A 268 2.11 3.38 12.89
N ALA A 269 2.90 4.43 12.76
CA ALA A 269 3.33 5.23 13.90
C ALA A 269 2.13 5.84 14.64
N GLN A 270 1.15 6.38 13.90
CA GLN A 270 -0.06 6.99 14.48
C GLN A 270 -1.10 5.95 14.94
N GLY A 271 -1.17 4.81 14.26
CA GLY A 271 -2.07 3.71 14.62
C GLY A 271 -1.61 2.92 15.83
N GLY A 272 -0.30 2.88 16.11
CA GLY A 272 0.26 2.18 17.27
C GLY A 272 0.35 0.66 17.12
N ILE A 273 0.00 0.10 15.95
CA ILE A 273 -0.25 -1.35 15.78
C ILE A 273 0.88 -2.06 15.01
N GLY A 274 1.71 -1.36 14.24
CA GLY A 274 2.73 -1.98 13.38
C GLY A 274 4.12 -1.38 13.51
N ARG A 275 4.73 -1.50 14.70
CA ARG A 275 6.15 -1.13 14.95
C ARG A 275 7.08 -1.68 13.87
N THR A 276 6.95 -2.97 13.54
CA THR A 276 7.78 -3.65 12.55
C THR A 276 7.65 -3.01 11.17
N ALA A 277 6.42 -2.83 10.68
CA ALA A 277 6.17 -2.22 9.38
C ALA A 277 6.63 -0.75 9.34
N MET A 278 6.49 0.00 10.43
CA MET A 278 7.04 1.36 10.53
C MET A 278 8.56 1.36 10.34
N ILE A 279 9.27 0.52 11.10
CA ILE A 279 10.73 0.41 11.07
C ILE A 279 11.22 -0.03 9.69
N GLU A 280 10.60 -1.06 9.10
CA GLU A 280 10.95 -1.56 7.77
C GLU A 280 10.87 -0.46 6.71
N ASN A 281 9.80 0.35 6.74
CA ASN A 281 9.60 1.42 5.78
C ASN A 281 10.56 2.60 6.01
N LEU A 282 10.88 2.95 7.26
CA LEU A 282 11.88 3.97 7.59
C LEU A 282 13.30 3.50 7.21
N ALA A 283 13.64 2.24 7.46
CA ALA A 283 14.90 1.63 7.07
C ALA A 283 15.08 1.65 5.56
N TRP A 284 14.03 1.29 4.81
CA TRP A 284 14.04 1.40 3.35
C TRP A 284 14.29 2.85 2.89
N LEU A 285 13.63 3.84 3.50
CA LEU A 285 13.82 5.26 3.16
C LEU A 285 15.26 5.71 3.42
N LYS A 286 15.86 5.31 4.54
CA LYS A 286 17.26 5.58 4.88
C LYS A 286 18.22 4.96 3.86
N GLN A 287 17.98 3.70 3.48
CA GLN A 287 18.78 3.00 2.46
C GLN A 287 18.66 3.66 1.08
N ALA A 288 17.46 4.11 0.70
CA ALA A 288 17.20 4.73 -0.60
C ALA A 288 17.68 6.19 -0.69
N ALA A 289 17.79 6.90 0.44
CA ALA A 289 18.10 8.34 0.49
C ALA A 289 19.35 8.79 -0.29
N PRO A 290 20.47 8.03 -0.36
CA PRO A 290 21.64 8.42 -1.15
C PRO A 290 21.37 8.50 -2.66
N ALA A 291 20.45 7.68 -3.17
CA ALA A 291 20.14 7.59 -4.60
C ALA A 291 18.75 8.15 -4.98
N ASN A 292 17.91 8.48 -3.99
CA ASN A 292 16.55 8.95 -4.20
C ASN A 292 16.29 10.23 -3.38
N ALA A 293 16.29 11.37 -4.06
CA ALA A 293 16.09 12.69 -3.44
C ALA A 293 14.72 12.82 -2.75
N ALA A 294 13.68 12.14 -3.25
CA ALA A 294 12.37 12.13 -2.60
C ALA A 294 12.41 11.37 -1.27
N ALA A 295 13.06 10.19 -1.25
CA ALA A 295 13.26 9.43 -0.01
C ALA A 295 14.06 10.24 1.02
N LYS A 296 15.15 10.90 0.60
CA LYS A 296 15.91 11.81 1.47
C LYS A 296 15.05 12.93 2.05
N ARG A 297 14.27 13.63 1.20
CA ARG A 297 13.39 14.72 1.65
C ARG A 297 12.35 14.24 2.65
N LEU A 298 11.75 13.08 2.41
CA LEU A 298 10.75 12.48 3.30
C LEU A 298 11.37 12.07 4.64
N LEU A 299 12.56 11.47 4.62
CA LEU A 299 13.28 11.12 5.85
C LEU A 299 13.68 12.36 6.67
N ASP A 300 14.14 13.42 6.01
CA ASP A 300 14.40 14.71 6.67
C ASP A 300 13.11 15.37 7.21
N GLY A 301 11.96 15.09 6.58
CA GLY A 301 10.64 15.45 7.07
C GLY A 301 10.25 14.68 8.33
N ALA A 302 10.55 13.37 8.39
CA ALA A 302 10.24 12.48 9.53
C ALA A 302 10.78 12.99 10.87
N LYS A 303 11.91 13.70 10.85
CA LYS A 303 12.52 14.36 12.03
C LYS A 303 11.55 15.31 12.75
N ARG A 304 10.63 15.91 12.00
CA ARG A 304 9.71 16.96 12.46
C ARG A 304 8.24 16.56 12.33
N ASP A 305 7.94 15.36 11.84
CA ASP A 305 6.57 14.92 11.60
C ASP A 305 5.95 14.36 12.90
N PRO A 306 4.87 14.97 13.42
CA PRO A 306 4.22 14.53 14.65
C PRO A 306 3.75 13.07 14.66
N ALA A 307 3.61 12.44 13.50
CA ALA A 307 3.31 11.01 13.40
C ALA A 307 4.28 10.12 14.19
N PHE A 308 5.56 10.51 14.25
CA PHE A 308 6.61 9.72 14.91
C PHE A 308 6.91 10.17 16.33
N ASP A 309 6.19 11.16 16.89
CA ASP A 309 6.47 11.69 18.23
C ASP A 309 6.31 10.61 19.30
N ALA A 310 5.33 9.71 19.14
CA ALA A 310 5.14 8.59 20.07
C ALA A 310 6.30 7.58 20.06
N TRP A 311 7.08 7.56 18.99
CA TRP A 311 8.13 6.58 18.74
C TRP A 311 9.54 7.18 18.82
N CYS A 312 9.66 8.48 19.14
CA CYS A 312 10.95 9.16 19.21
C CYS A 312 11.79 8.76 20.43
N GLY A 313 11.23 7.97 21.36
CA GLY A 313 11.96 7.32 22.44
C GLY A 313 12.76 6.08 22.01
N GLU A 314 12.30 5.39 20.96
CA GLU A 314 12.90 4.14 20.49
C GLU A 314 14.26 4.41 19.83
N PRO A 315 15.37 3.80 20.31
CA PRO A 315 16.70 4.05 19.76
C PRO A 315 16.80 3.81 18.26
N GLU A 316 16.17 2.73 17.79
CA GLU A 316 16.13 2.33 16.38
C GLU A 316 15.39 3.36 15.52
N VAL A 317 14.23 3.85 15.96
CA VAL A 317 13.46 4.86 15.24
C VAL A 317 14.24 6.18 15.18
N ARG A 318 14.87 6.60 16.28
CA ARG A 318 15.71 7.80 16.32
C ARG A 318 16.85 7.72 15.33
N GLU A 319 17.55 6.58 15.29
CA GLU A 319 18.65 6.36 14.36
C GLU A 319 18.17 6.38 12.89
N LEU A 320 16.99 5.82 12.63
CA LEU A 320 16.40 5.80 11.29
C LEU A 320 15.99 7.18 10.82
N VAL A 321 15.32 7.97 11.67
CA VAL A 321 14.92 9.34 11.33
C VAL A 321 16.08 10.34 11.45
N GLY A 322 17.24 9.94 11.97
CA GLY A 322 18.42 10.80 12.11
C GLY A 322 18.29 11.84 13.22
N LEU A 323 17.67 11.45 14.33
CA LEU A 323 17.68 12.19 15.59
C LEU A 323 18.93 11.82 16.41
N PRO A 324 19.48 12.73 17.23
CA PRO A 324 20.62 12.42 18.08
C PRO A 324 20.25 11.29 19.06
N SER A 325 21.25 10.50 19.46
CA SER A 325 21.05 9.52 20.51
C SER A 325 20.61 10.22 21.79
N VAL A 326 19.63 9.63 22.46
CA VAL A 326 19.10 10.12 23.73
C VAL A 326 20.21 10.33 24.78
N ALA A 327 21.23 9.47 24.79
CA ALA A 327 22.36 9.55 25.72
C ALA A 327 23.28 10.75 25.47
N THR A 328 23.19 11.38 24.29
CA THR A 328 24.05 12.51 23.89
C THR A 328 23.36 13.86 24.05
N MET A 329 22.08 13.88 24.41
CA MET A 329 21.29 15.10 24.60
C MET A 329 21.45 15.63 26.02
N ASP A 330 21.46 16.97 26.15
CA ASP A 330 21.28 17.56 27.47
C ASP A 330 19.85 17.34 27.99
N VAL A 331 19.76 17.39 29.31
CA VAL A 331 18.55 17.10 30.07
C VAL A 331 17.36 18.02 29.71
N PRO A 332 17.53 19.35 29.59
CA PRO A 332 16.44 20.23 29.17
C PRO A 332 15.98 20.06 27.72
N THR A 333 16.91 19.88 26.77
CA THR A 333 16.58 19.63 25.35
C THR A 333 15.77 18.35 25.23
N ARG A 334 16.15 17.33 26.00
CA ARG A 334 15.44 16.07 26.00
C ARG A 334 14.02 16.16 26.55
N LEU A 335 13.82 16.90 27.64
CA LEU A 335 12.47 17.12 28.17
C LEU A 335 11.55 17.82 27.18
N THR A 336 12.11 18.65 26.29
CA THR A 336 11.36 19.59 25.45
C THR A 336 11.33 19.21 23.96
N GLU A 337 12.00 18.11 23.58
CA GLU A 337 12.01 17.57 22.22
C GLU A 337 10.64 17.01 21.82
N ARG A 338 10.18 17.31 20.60
CA ARG A 338 9.05 16.67 19.88
C ARG A 338 7.80 16.38 20.73
N THR A 339 6.94 17.40 20.83
CA THR A 339 5.79 17.53 21.76
C THR A 339 6.09 17.26 23.23
N ALA A 340 7.35 16.96 23.59
CA ALA A 340 7.83 16.79 24.94
C ALA A 340 6.95 15.83 25.73
N THR A 341 6.48 14.78 25.07
CA THR A 341 5.45 13.89 25.60
C THR A 341 6.12 12.72 26.30
N TRP A 342 5.79 12.53 27.56
CA TRP A 342 6.30 11.46 28.40
C TRP A 342 5.12 10.75 29.04
N THR A 343 5.09 9.43 28.92
CA THR A 343 3.93 8.67 29.35
C THR A 343 4.31 7.65 30.39
N LEU A 344 3.55 7.61 31.48
CA LEU A 344 3.50 6.48 32.40
C LEU A 344 2.31 5.61 32.01
N GLN A 345 2.60 4.39 31.57
CA GLN A 345 1.58 3.43 31.17
C GLN A 345 0.99 2.76 32.41
N GLY A 346 -0.32 2.90 32.60
CA GLY A 346 -1.07 2.13 33.59
C GLY A 346 -1.37 0.74 33.04
N ALA A 347 -1.07 -0.31 33.81
CA ALA A 347 -1.19 -1.71 33.36
C ALA A 347 -2.64 -2.26 33.31
N SER A 348 -3.67 -1.49 33.66
CA SER A 348 -5.05 -2.00 33.71
C SER A 348 -6.12 -0.90 33.81
N CYS A 349 -7.39 -1.29 33.70
CA CYS A 349 -8.59 -0.51 34.07
C CYS A 349 -8.57 0.08 35.50
N ARG A 350 -7.57 -0.26 36.34
CA ARG A 350 -7.42 0.27 37.70
C ARG A 350 -6.31 1.32 37.83
N SER A 351 -5.63 1.66 36.74
CA SER A 351 -4.50 2.59 36.74
C SER A 351 -4.63 3.57 35.57
N ALA A 352 -4.83 4.85 35.89
CA ALA A 352 -4.89 5.89 34.87
C ALA A 352 -3.56 6.00 34.12
N TRP A 353 -3.64 6.34 32.83
CA TRP A 353 -2.47 6.69 32.04
C TRP A 353 -2.14 8.15 32.32
N VAL A 354 -0.88 8.43 32.59
CA VAL A 354 -0.42 9.80 32.85
C VAL A 354 0.49 10.23 31.72
N THR A 355 0.09 11.26 30.99
CA THR A 355 0.89 11.87 29.93
C THR A 355 1.34 13.26 30.38
N LEU A 356 2.64 13.49 30.45
CA LEU A 356 3.27 14.78 30.69
C LEU A 356 3.70 15.36 29.35
N MET A 357 3.28 16.58 29.04
CA MET A 357 3.69 17.32 27.85
C MET A 357 4.42 18.58 28.29
N PHE A 358 5.73 18.69 28.06
CA PHE A 358 6.46 19.93 28.37
C PHE A 358 6.37 20.95 27.22
N ALA A 359 6.47 22.23 27.54
CA ALA A 359 6.46 23.31 26.57
C ALA A 359 7.37 24.46 27.05
N GLY A 360 8.14 25.03 26.14
CA GLY A 360 9.16 26.01 26.51
C GLY A 360 10.35 25.34 27.22
N GLY A 361 11.24 26.15 27.79
CA GLY A 361 12.53 25.69 28.32
C GLY A 361 13.61 26.72 28.01
N ARG A 362 13.42 27.95 28.48
CA ARG A 362 14.42 29.02 28.31
C ARG A 362 15.14 29.23 29.63
N PRO A 363 16.46 29.50 29.61
CA PRO A 363 17.15 29.97 30.80
C PRO A 363 16.47 31.24 31.31
N GLY A 364 16.05 31.22 32.57
CA GLY A 364 15.62 32.40 33.31
C GLY A 364 16.79 33.35 33.57
N LYS A 365 16.49 34.52 34.12
CA LYS A 365 17.53 35.50 34.52
C LYS A 365 18.47 34.96 35.60
N ASP A 366 18.03 33.94 36.34
CA ASP A 366 18.76 33.20 37.36
C ASP A 366 19.56 32.01 36.80
N GLY A 367 19.57 31.82 35.48
CA GLY A 367 20.26 30.72 34.80
C GLY A 367 19.55 29.37 34.90
N ARG A 368 18.42 29.28 35.62
CA ARG A 368 17.63 28.04 35.72
C ARG A 368 16.72 27.90 34.50
N VAL A 369 16.57 26.68 34.00
CA VAL A 369 15.64 26.40 32.90
C VAL A 369 14.25 26.15 33.48
N ALA A 370 13.26 26.91 33.00
CA ALA A 370 11.87 26.75 33.39
C ALA A 370 10.95 26.78 32.17
N GLY A 371 9.76 26.22 32.33
CA GLY A 371 8.76 26.17 31.28
C GLY A 371 7.34 25.90 31.79
N GLN A 372 6.46 25.71 30.83
CA GLN A 372 5.06 25.33 31.05
C GLN A 372 4.86 23.91 30.51
N GLY A 373 3.69 23.35 30.71
CA GLY A 373 3.33 22.06 30.14
C GLY A 373 1.87 21.72 30.37
N THR A 374 1.53 20.49 30.06
CA THR A 374 0.21 19.92 30.31
C THR A 374 0.33 18.52 30.86
N LEU A 375 -0.43 18.24 31.90
CA LEU A 375 -0.63 16.93 32.48
C LEU A 375 -1.98 16.42 31.94
N GLU A 376 -1.97 15.38 31.11
CA GLU A 376 -3.17 14.70 30.64
C GLU A 376 -3.29 13.35 31.36
N LEU A 377 -4.38 13.17 32.11
CA LEU A 377 -4.77 11.89 32.68
C LEU A 377 -5.85 11.28 31.78
N VAL A 378 -5.63 10.03 31.39
CA VAL A 378 -6.59 9.27 30.60
C VAL A 378 -6.97 8.01 31.39
N GLU A 379 -8.24 7.92 31.76
CA GLU A 379 -8.84 6.70 32.30
C GLU A 379 -9.63 6.03 31.18
N SER A 380 -9.34 4.75 30.92
CA SER A 380 -10.06 3.96 29.93
C SER A 380 -10.54 2.67 30.57
N CYS A 381 -11.85 2.55 30.77
CA CYS A 381 -12.49 1.38 31.38
C CYS A 381 -13.75 1.01 30.62
N LYS A 382 -13.86 -0.25 30.16
CA LYS A 382 -15.07 -0.79 29.52
C LYS A 382 -15.62 0.09 28.37
N GLY A 383 -14.73 0.63 27.54
CA GLY A 383 -15.08 1.51 26.42
C GLY A 383 -15.39 2.97 26.78
N GLU A 384 -15.45 3.34 28.07
CA GLU A 384 -15.53 4.74 28.49
C GLU A 384 -14.13 5.35 28.64
N LYS A 385 -13.85 6.41 27.88
CA LYS A 385 -12.60 7.18 27.94
C LYS A 385 -12.85 8.53 28.63
N LYS A 386 -12.37 8.69 29.87
CA LYS A 386 -12.36 10.00 30.57
C LYS A 386 -10.99 10.64 30.41
N LYS A 387 -10.99 11.94 30.08
CA LYS A 387 -9.76 12.72 29.90
C LYS A 387 -9.80 13.96 30.77
N GLN A 388 -8.76 14.16 31.55
CA GLN A 388 -8.55 15.39 32.32
C GLN A 388 -7.23 16.01 31.90
N LYS A 389 -7.24 17.30 31.56
CA LYS A 389 -6.05 18.06 31.22
C LYS A 389 -5.84 19.16 32.24
N GLN A 390 -4.61 19.31 32.73
CA GLN A 390 -4.22 20.36 33.65
C GLN A 390 -2.95 21.06 33.18
N ALA A 391 -2.87 22.36 33.40
CA ALA A 391 -1.63 23.10 33.17
C ALA A 391 -0.62 22.75 34.27
N LEU A 392 0.62 22.54 33.88
CA LEU A 392 1.75 22.37 34.81
C LEU A 392 2.80 23.45 34.52
N SER A 393 3.47 23.93 35.55
CA SER A 393 4.74 24.64 35.42
C SER A 393 5.87 23.74 35.89
N TRP A 394 7.06 23.91 35.32
CA TRP A 394 8.22 23.13 35.73
C TRP A 394 9.46 24.01 35.80
N THR A 395 10.33 23.71 36.76
CA THR A 395 11.60 24.41 36.95
C THR A 395 12.69 23.39 37.24
N GLN A 396 13.83 23.52 36.57
CA GLN A 396 15.00 22.72 36.85
C GLN A 396 15.62 23.16 38.19
N THR A 397 15.70 22.23 39.14
CA THR A 397 16.27 22.47 40.48
C THR A 397 17.71 21.97 40.59
N ALA A 398 18.07 20.92 39.84
CA ALA A 398 19.43 20.40 39.68
C ALA A 398 19.59 19.72 38.31
N THR A 399 20.81 19.31 37.95
CA THR A 399 21.04 18.48 36.75
C THR A 399 20.24 17.18 36.88
N GLY A 400 19.35 16.90 35.92
CA GLY A 400 18.51 15.71 35.95
C GLY A 400 17.29 15.79 36.88
N THR A 401 17.07 16.91 37.58
CA THR A 401 15.98 17.05 38.56
C THR A 401 15.12 18.28 38.29
N PHE A 402 13.80 18.08 38.31
CA PHE A 402 12.83 19.13 38.02
C PHE A 402 11.70 19.13 39.03
N GLU A 403 11.33 20.32 39.51
CA GLU A 403 10.13 20.53 40.29
C GLU A 403 8.97 20.82 39.32
N LEU A 404 7.92 20.01 39.40
CA LEU A 404 6.64 20.21 38.75
C LEU A 404 5.67 20.85 39.73
N VAL A 405 4.95 21.87 39.29
CA VAL A 405 3.85 22.49 40.05
C VAL A 405 2.57 22.40 39.21
N THR A 406 1.54 21.80 39.78
CA THR A 406 0.21 21.65 39.17
C THR A 406 -0.86 21.90 40.22
N LYS A 407 -2.11 22.11 39.81
CA LYS A 407 -3.22 21.98 40.76
C LYS A 407 -3.33 20.51 41.21
N PRO A 408 -3.76 20.23 42.44
CA PRO A 408 -3.99 18.86 42.88
C PRO A 408 -4.94 18.13 41.93
N VAL A 409 -4.59 16.91 41.56
CA VAL A 409 -5.42 16.03 40.72
C VAL A 409 -5.64 14.73 41.46
N GLU A 410 -6.91 14.40 41.69
CA GLU A 410 -7.32 13.08 42.15
C GLU A 410 -7.93 12.33 40.97
N ALA A 411 -7.26 11.27 40.53
CA ALA A 411 -7.79 10.27 39.61
C ALA A 411 -7.70 8.90 40.28
N THR A 412 -8.42 7.91 39.74
CA THR A 412 -8.56 6.59 40.35
C THR A 412 -7.17 5.94 40.54
N GLY A 413 -6.68 5.93 41.78
CA GLY A 413 -5.39 5.35 42.16
C GLY A 413 -4.15 6.22 41.94
N ILE A 414 -4.28 7.47 41.46
CA ILE A 414 -3.16 8.41 41.30
C ILE A 414 -3.54 9.77 41.89
N VAL A 415 -2.81 10.17 42.93
CA VAL A 415 -2.88 11.53 43.49
C VAL A 415 -1.63 12.28 43.05
N VAL A 416 -1.79 13.23 42.14
CA VAL A 416 -0.71 14.20 41.85
C VAL A 416 -0.94 15.39 42.76
N LEU A 417 -0.26 15.38 43.91
CA LEU A 417 -0.23 16.51 44.84
C LEU A 417 0.47 17.69 44.16
N GLY A 418 0.06 18.91 44.48
CA GLY A 418 0.38 20.11 43.69
C GLY A 418 1.87 20.45 43.49
N LYS A 419 2.78 19.66 44.07
CA LYS A 419 4.21 19.62 43.76
C LYS A 419 4.68 18.18 43.58
N ALA A 420 5.51 17.96 42.56
CA ALA A 420 6.19 16.68 42.35
C ALA A 420 7.62 16.90 41.84
N THR A 421 8.50 15.95 42.13
CA THR A 421 9.87 15.94 41.61
C THR A 421 9.97 14.93 40.48
N LEU A 422 10.51 15.37 39.35
CA LEU A 422 10.95 14.51 38.27
C LEU A 422 12.45 14.27 38.39
N VAL A 423 12.84 13.00 38.43
CA VAL A 423 14.25 12.59 38.38
C VAL A 423 14.47 11.79 37.10
N LEU A 424 15.37 12.26 36.24
CA LEU A 424 15.94 11.43 35.18
C LEU A 424 16.87 10.41 35.83
N ASP A 425 16.70 9.13 35.49
CA ASP A 425 17.59 8.08 36.00
C ASP A 425 19.04 8.24 35.50
N GLU A 426 19.97 7.42 35.96
CA GLU A 426 21.39 7.55 35.58
C GLU A 426 21.63 7.31 34.08
N THR A 427 20.78 6.48 33.45
CA THR A 427 20.76 6.31 31.99
C THR A 427 20.13 7.51 31.27
N HIS A 428 19.50 8.39 32.05
CA HIS A 428 18.57 9.43 31.70
C HIS A 428 17.33 8.91 30.97
N GLN A 429 17.26 7.64 30.57
CA GLN A 429 16.23 7.09 29.68
C GLN A 429 14.81 7.17 30.27
N GLN A 430 14.68 7.30 31.59
CA GLN A 430 13.42 7.23 32.30
C GLN A 430 13.17 8.46 33.16
N LEU A 431 11.92 8.88 33.24
CA LEU A 431 11.46 9.92 34.18
C LEU A 431 10.76 9.25 35.37
N LYS A 432 11.26 9.48 36.58
CA LYS A 432 10.59 9.06 37.82
C LYS A 432 9.83 10.24 38.41
N LEU A 433 8.54 10.07 38.64
CA LEU A 433 7.69 11.08 39.29
C LEU A 433 7.52 10.73 40.77
N ALA A 434 8.03 11.57 41.66
CA ALA A 434 7.87 11.45 43.11
C ALA A 434 7.03 12.63 43.64
N PRO A 435 5.83 12.40 44.20
CA PRO A 435 5.09 13.45 44.89
C PRO A 435 5.86 13.90 46.14
N ASP A 436 5.63 15.14 46.58
CA ASP A 436 6.31 15.71 47.74
C ASP A 436 6.16 14.81 48.99
N GLY A 437 7.27 14.25 49.47
CA GLY A 437 7.31 13.34 50.62
C GLY A 437 6.71 11.93 50.41
N GLY A 438 6.46 11.49 49.17
CA GLY A 438 5.84 10.19 48.86
C GLY A 438 6.68 9.26 47.98
N ASP A 439 6.17 8.03 47.79
CA ASP A 439 6.79 7.01 46.94
C ASP A 439 6.69 7.35 45.44
N THR A 440 7.66 6.85 44.65
CA THR A 440 7.69 7.06 43.19
C THR A 440 6.43 6.46 42.54
N LEU A 441 5.66 7.27 41.80
CA LEU A 441 4.43 6.87 41.13
C LEU A 441 4.67 5.89 39.97
N GLY A 442 5.86 5.95 39.37
CA GLY A 442 6.28 5.03 38.31
C GLY A 442 7.35 5.63 37.40
N THR A 443 7.69 4.85 36.39
CA THR A 443 8.69 5.17 35.38
C THR A 443 8.01 5.60 34.09
N PHE A 444 8.21 6.85 33.68
CA PHE A 444 7.72 7.41 32.44
C PHE A 444 8.72 7.19 31.32
N GLU A 445 8.21 6.83 30.15
CA GLU A 445 8.99 6.65 28.93
C GLU A 445 8.73 7.80 27.95
N PRO A 446 9.75 8.20 27.16
CA PRO A 446 9.59 9.22 26.12
C PRO A 446 8.64 8.71 25.01
N GLY A 447 7.64 9.52 24.69
CA GLY A 447 6.59 9.17 23.75
C GLY A 447 5.18 9.31 24.32
N ARG A 448 4.20 9.10 23.45
CA ARG A 448 2.78 9.18 23.79
C ARG A 448 2.26 7.78 24.10
N ALA A 449 1.40 7.70 25.11
CA ALA A 449 0.50 6.58 25.37
C ALA A 449 -0.04 5.94 24.09
N LEU A 450 0.37 4.71 23.79
CA LEU A 450 -0.23 3.87 22.75
C LEU A 450 -1.45 3.18 23.37
N LEU A 451 -2.65 3.69 23.10
CA LEU A 451 -3.88 2.96 23.44
C LEU A 451 -3.96 1.76 22.52
N ASP A 452 -3.60 0.59 23.04
CA ASP A 452 -3.95 -0.68 22.41
C ASP A 452 -5.45 -0.91 22.60
N ASP A 453 -6.24 -0.49 21.63
CA ASP A 453 -7.69 -0.75 21.61
C ASP A 453 -8.00 -2.26 21.45
N SER A 454 -7.00 -3.15 21.22
CA SER A 454 -7.20 -4.60 21.21
C SER A 454 -7.26 -5.25 22.60
N MET A 455 -6.92 -4.50 23.65
CA MET A 455 -7.05 -4.90 25.06
C MET A 455 -8.31 -4.36 25.74
N LEU A 456 -9.19 -3.65 25.01
CA LEU A 456 -10.46 -3.09 25.50
C LEU A 456 -11.68 -3.95 25.16
#